data_AF-A0A7J4KGU9-F1
#
_entry.id   AF-A0A7J4KGU9-F1
#
_cell.length_a   1.000
_cell.length_b   1.000
_cell.length_c   1.000
_cell.angle_alpha   90.00
_cell.angle_beta   90.00
_cell.angle_gamma   90.00
#
_symmetry.space_group_name_H-M   'P 1'
#
loop_
_entity.id
_entity.type
_entity.pdbx_description
1 polymer ?
#
loop_
_entity_poly.entity_id
_entity_poly.type
_entity_poly.pdbx_seq_one_letter_code
_entity_poly.pdbx_strand_id
1 'polypeptide(L)'
;MAEKKNGSFASRTWITVMFIIGLVLLLVGLGAMLLLPADAPDTRSLSFVTFGFVLVFLAGGRLFRGERDLIQDERTRKIGAHGLSWSWFLTFMVLFGLFWLDYLGIFSPGSGTVAVILILLMGISAKVFQWYLFRKGDTE
;
A
#
# COMPACT_ATOMS: atom_id res chain seq x y z
N MET A 1 36.10 -10.51 -16.56
CA MET A 1 35.06 -9.52 -16.20
C MET A 1 33.73 -10.09 -16.66
N ALA A 2 32.91 -10.62 -15.75
CA ALA A 2 31.67 -11.33 -16.09
C ALA A 2 30.45 -10.55 -15.58
N GLU A 3 29.42 -10.49 -16.43
CA GLU A 3 28.18 -9.74 -16.34
C GLU A 3 27.43 -9.86 -15.01
N LYS A 4 27.10 -8.71 -14.41
CA LYS A 4 26.11 -8.59 -13.34
C LYS A 4 24.71 -8.36 -13.96
N LYS A 5 24.16 -9.36 -14.68
CA LYS A 5 22.87 -9.28 -15.39
C LYS A 5 21.70 -10.01 -14.70
N ASN A 6 21.93 -10.57 -13.51
CA ASN A 6 20.95 -11.47 -12.86
C ASN A 6 19.95 -10.77 -11.92
N GLY A 7 20.07 -9.46 -11.69
CA GLY A 7 19.23 -8.74 -10.71
C GLY A 7 17.80 -8.46 -11.19
N SER A 8 17.61 -8.10 -12.46
CA SER A 8 16.30 -7.68 -12.96
C SER A 8 15.36 -8.87 -13.23
N PHE A 9 15.88 -9.95 -13.82
CA PHE A 9 15.13 -11.18 -14.07
C PHE A 9 14.62 -11.85 -12.79
N ALA A 10 15.45 -11.93 -11.74
CA ALA A 10 15.04 -12.47 -10.45
C ALA A 10 13.89 -11.64 -9.84
N SER A 11 13.92 -10.32 -10.02
CA SER A 11 12.87 -9.42 -9.54
C SER A 11 11.54 -9.63 -10.26
N ARG A 12 11.54 -9.81 -11.59
CA ARG A 12 10.31 -10.09 -12.35
C ARG A 12 9.73 -11.45 -11.99
N THR A 13 10.56 -12.48 -11.88
CA THR A 13 10.10 -13.82 -11.47
C THR A 13 9.45 -13.77 -10.09
N TRP A 14 10.05 -13.05 -9.14
CA TRP A 14 9.47 -12.86 -7.82
C TRP A 14 8.13 -12.11 -7.85
N ILE A 15 8.03 -11.02 -8.62
CA ILE A 15 6.77 -10.27 -8.79
C ILE A 15 5.68 -11.15 -9.42
N THR A 16 6.04 -11.96 -10.41
CA THR A 16 5.11 -12.91 -11.04
C THR A 16 4.63 -13.98 -10.04
N VAL A 17 5.53 -14.51 -9.21
CA VAL A 17 5.16 -15.45 -8.13
C VAL A 17 4.19 -14.78 -7.15
N MET A 18 4.47 -13.55 -6.72
CA MET A 18 3.56 -12.79 -5.85
C MET A 18 2.19 -12.55 -6.50
N PHE A 19 2.14 -12.29 -7.79
CA PHE A 19 0.89 -12.13 -8.54
C PHE A 19 0.07 -13.43 -8.57
N ILE A 20 0.71 -14.56 -8.87
CA ILE A 20 0.05 -15.87 -8.90
C ILE A 20 -0.46 -16.25 -7.51
N ILE A 21 0.35 -16.06 -6.47
CA ILE A 21 -0.07 -16.29 -5.07
C ILE A 21 -1.28 -15.41 -4.73
N GLY A 22 -1.25 -14.13 -5.11
CA GLY A 22 -2.37 -13.22 -4.92
C GLY A 22 -3.64 -13.72 -5.61
N LEU A 23 -3.54 -14.19 -6.85
CA LEU A 23 -4.67 -14.72 -7.61
C LEU A 23 -5.26 -15.97 -6.94
N VAL A 24 -4.41 -16.90 -6.50
CA VAL A 24 -4.84 -18.11 -5.78
C VAL A 24 -5.55 -17.74 -4.48
N LEU A 25 -4.98 -16.85 -3.67
CA LEU A 25 -5.61 -16.40 -2.42
C LEU A 25 -6.96 -15.73 -2.68
N LEU A 26 -7.08 -14.90 -3.71
CA LEU A 26 -8.31 -14.23 -4.08
C LEU A 26 -9.39 -15.23 -4.52
N LEU A 27 -9.03 -16.20 -5.35
CA LEU A 27 -9.95 -17.25 -5.80
C LEU A 27 -10.39 -18.17 -4.65
N VAL A 28 -9.47 -18.56 -3.78
CA VAL A 28 -9.78 -19.38 -2.59
C VAL A 28 -10.67 -18.61 -1.61
N GLY A 29 -10.38 -17.33 -1.35
CA GLY A 29 -11.21 -16.49 -0.49
C GLY A 29 -12.62 -16.30 -1.03
N LEU A 30 -12.76 -16.01 -2.33
CA LEU A 30 -14.08 -15.87 -2.97
C LEU A 30 -14.84 -17.20 -3.01
N GLY A 31 -14.14 -18.31 -3.31
CA GLY A 31 -14.74 -19.64 -3.30
C GLY A 31 -15.23 -20.05 -1.90
N ALA A 32 -14.45 -19.75 -0.86
CA ALA A 32 -14.85 -20.02 0.52
C ALA A 32 -16.08 -19.20 0.93
N MET A 33 -16.15 -17.91 0.56
CA MET A 33 -17.33 -17.08 0.79
C MET A 33 -18.59 -17.60 0.10
N LEU A 34 -18.47 -18.23 -1.07
CA LEU A 34 -19.63 -18.78 -1.80
C LEU A 34 -20.13 -20.10 -1.19
N LEU A 35 -19.24 -20.85 -0.52
CA LEU A 35 -19.55 -22.15 0.09
C LEU A 35 -20.01 -22.02 1.56
N LEU A 36 -19.75 -20.89 2.21
CA LEU A 36 -20.14 -20.64 3.59
C LEU A 36 -21.55 -20.00 3.67
N PRO A 37 -22.36 -20.34 4.69
CA PRO A 37 -23.63 -19.68 4.94
C PRO A 37 -23.41 -18.18 5.20
N ALA A 38 -24.29 -17.33 4.66
CA ALA A 38 -24.17 -15.87 4.71
C ALA A 38 -24.07 -15.28 6.14
N ASP A 39 -24.54 -16.02 7.14
CA ASP A 39 -24.59 -15.59 8.55
C ASP A 39 -23.34 -15.98 9.37
N ALA A 40 -22.36 -16.67 8.78
CA ALA A 40 -21.15 -17.06 9.48
C ALA A 40 -20.12 -15.90 9.50
N PRO A 41 -19.56 -15.53 10.66
CA PRO A 41 -18.48 -14.54 10.72
C PRO A 41 -17.23 -15.10 10.03
N ASP A 42 -16.99 -14.66 8.80
CA ASP A 42 -15.94 -15.21 7.94
C ASP A 42 -14.72 -14.30 7.82
N THR A 43 -14.07 -14.06 8.97
CA THR A 43 -12.84 -13.27 9.04
C THR A 43 -11.70 -13.89 8.21
N ARG A 44 -11.70 -15.21 8.03
CA ARG A 44 -10.64 -15.93 7.31
C ARG A 44 -10.74 -15.71 5.81
N SER A 45 -11.91 -15.93 5.19
CA SER A 45 -12.06 -15.70 3.76
C SER A 45 -11.98 -14.23 3.42
N LEU A 46 -12.51 -13.33 4.26
CA LEU A 46 -12.35 -11.88 4.08
C LEU A 46 -10.87 -11.48 4.07
N SER A 47 -10.05 -12.07 4.95
CA SER A 47 -8.61 -11.85 4.96
C SER A 47 -7.96 -12.33 3.66
N PHE A 48 -8.31 -13.53 3.17
CA PHE A 48 -7.77 -14.06 1.90
C PHE A 48 -8.17 -13.22 0.69
N VAL A 49 -9.42 -12.77 0.60
CA VAL A 49 -9.88 -11.85 -0.45
C VAL A 49 -9.09 -10.55 -0.40
N THR A 50 -8.91 -9.97 0.80
CA THR A 50 -8.20 -8.70 0.97
C THR A 50 -6.72 -8.81 0.60
N PHE A 51 -6.01 -9.82 1.12
CA PHE A 51 -4.59 -10.03 0.80
C PHE A 51 -4.39 -10.42 -0.67
N GLY A 52 -5.25 -11.28 -1.21
CA GLY A 52 -5.22 -11.67 -2.62
C GLY A 52 -5.42 -10.47 -3.53
N PHE A 53 -6.39 -9.61 -3.23
CA PHE A 53 -6.66 -8.39 -3.99
C PHE A 53 -5.47 -7.44 -3.99
N VAL A 54 -4.88 -7.17 -2.81
CA VAL A 54 -3.72 -6.30 -2.68
C VAL A 54 -2.53 -6.83 -3.49
N LEU A 55 -2.25 -8.13 -3.41
CA LEU A 55 -1.14 -8.76 -4.16
C LEU A 55 -1.37 -8.71 -5.66
N VAL A 56 -2.57 -9.06 -6.14
CA VAL A 56 -2.92 -8.99 -7.57
C VAL A 56 -2.80 -7.57 -8.09
N PHE A 57 -3.32 -6.59 -7.34
CA PHE A 57 -3.30 -5.19 -7.75
C PHE A 57 -1.87 -4.62 -7.79
N LEU A 58 -1.08 -4.84 -6.73
CA LEU A 58 0.29 -4.32 -6.63
C LEU A 58 1.24 -5.04 -7.59
N ALA A 59 1.25 -6.37 -7.57
CA ALA A 59 2.14 -7.16 -8.43
C ALA A 59 1.72 -7.05 -9.90
N GLY A 60 0.42 -7.09 -10.19
CA GLY A 60 -0.12 -6.90 -11.53
C GLY A 60 0.20 -5.51 -12.07
N GLY A 61 -0.07 -4.46 -11.29
CA GLY A 61 0.28 -3.09 -11.67
C GLY A 61 1.78 -2.91 -11.94
N ARG A 62 2.65 -3.60 -11.20
CA ARG A 62 4.09 -3.59 -11.43
C ARG A 62 4.49 -4.39 -12.68
N LEU A 63 3.83 -5.51 -12.96
CA LEU A 63 4.07 -6.34 -14.14
C LEU A 63 3.62 -5.62 -15.43
N PHE A 64 2.49 -4.92 -15.40
CA PHE A 64 1.95 -4.13 -16.52
C PHE A 64 2.77 -2.88 -16.83
N ARG A 65 3.38 -2.24 -15.82
CA ARG A 65 4.21 -1.04 -16.05
C ARG A 65 5.52 -1.31 -16.80
N GLY A 66 5.95 -2.58 -16.86
CA GLY A 66 7.23 -2.99 -17.46
C GLY A 66 8.44 -2.43 -16.70
N GLU A 67 9.63 -2.97 -16.97
CA GLU A 67 10.89 -2.35 -16.55
C GLU A 67 11.11 -1.09 -17.37
N ARG A 68 10.35 -0.04 -17.06
CA ARG A 68 10.84 1.30 -17.34
C ARG A 68 11.97 1.47 -16.34
N ASP A 69 13.19 1.26 -16.82
CA ASP A 69 14.41 1.84 -16.26
C ASP A 69 14.24 3.36 -16.38
N LEU A 70 13.30 3.90 -15.59
CA LEU A 70 13.33 5.28 -15.18
C LEU A 70 14.57 5.30 -14.33
N ILE A 71 15.71 5.67 -14.94
CA ILE A 71 16.87 6.18 -14.21
C ILE A 71 16.26 7.11 -13.16
N GLN A 72 16.14 6.60 -11.92
CA GLN A 72 15.54 7.34 -10.84
C GLN A 72 16.59 8.38 -10.50
N ASP A 73 16.45 9.53 -11.13
CA ASP A 73 17.20 10.71 -10.81
C ASP A 73 17.16 10.88 -9.28
N GLU A 74 18.32 11.19 -8.69
CA GLU A 74 18.48 11.31 -7.24
C GLU A 74 17.41 12.23 -6.64
N ARG A 75 17.00 13.24 -7.43
CA ARG A 75 15.88 14.13 -7.15
C ARG A 75 14.54 13.43 -6.95
N THR A 76 14.16 12.52 -7.83
CA THR A 76 12.91 11.75 -7.70
C THR A 76 12.93 10.88 -6.45
N ARG A 77 14.10 10.30 -6.13
CA ARG A 77 14.29 9.51 -4.91
C ARG A 77 14.15 10.37 -3.65
N LYS A 78 14.77 11.56 -3.61
CA LYS A 78 14.64 12.52 -2.50
C LYS A 78 13.21 12.99 -2.32
N ILE A 79 12.52 13.38 -3.40
CA ILE A 79 11.10 13.79 -3.37
C ILE A 79 10.21 12.66 -2.84
N GLY A 80 10.45 11.42 -3.28
CA GLY A 80 9.74 10.24 -2.80
C GLY A 80 9.89 10.04 -1.29
N ALA A 81 11.12 10.13 -0.79
CA ALA A 81 11.44 9.99 0.63
C ALA A 81 10.83 11.13 1.47
N HIS A 82 11.01 12.39 1.06
CA HIS A 82 10.44 13.54 1.76
C HIS A 82 8.90 13.48 1.77
N GLY A 83 8.26 13.12 0.65
CA GLY A 83 6.81 12.96 0.60
C GLY A 83 6.29 11.88 1.55
N LEU A 84 7.04 10.78 1.70
CA LEU A 84 6.72 9.73 2.67
C LEU A 84 6.91 10.22 4.12
N SER A 85 8.00 10.93 4.42
CA SER A 85 8.25 11.49 5.75
C SER A 85 7.17 12.49 6.18
N TRP A 86 6.75 13.39 5.27
CA TRP A 86 5.66 14.34 5.52
C TRP A 86 4.31 13.64 5.75
N SER A 87 4.03 12.57 4.99
CA SER A 87 2.83 11.75 5.22
C SER A 87 2.83 11.09 6.60
N TRP A 88 3.98 10.55 7.04
CA TRP A 88 4.13 10.00 8.37
C TRP A 88 3.92 11.05 9.47
N PHE A 89 4.54 12.22 9.33
CA PHE A 89 4.37 13.32 10.28
C PHE A 89 2.90 13.76 10.40
N LEU A 90 2.20 13.90 9.27
CA LEU A 90 0.76 14.21 9.26
C LEU A 90 -0.05 13.12 9.97
N THR A 91 0.30 11.85 9.74
CA THR A 91 -0.37 10.70 10.37
C THR A 91 -0.22 10.72 11.89
N PHE A 92 0.97 11.02 12.40
CA PHE A 92 1.19 11.21 13.83
C PHE A 92 0.37 12.35 14.40
N MET A 93 0.28 13.48 13.69
CA MET A 93 -0.51 14.62 14.13
C MET A 93 -2.00 14.29 14.21
N VAL A 94 -2.53 13.55 13.23
CA VAL A 94 -3.92 13.06 13.27
C VAL A 94 -4.13 12.04 14.39
N LEU A 95 -3.20 11.10 14.61
CA LEU A 95 -3.28 10.17 15.74
C LEU A 95 -3.29 10.88 17.08
N PHE A 96 -2.46 11.91 17.24
CA PHE A 96 -2.44 12.72 18.45
C PHE A 96 -3.79 13.44 18.66
N GLY A 97 -4.37 13.99 17.59
CA GLY A 97 -5.72 14.57 17.63
C GLY A 97 -6.80 13.55 18.00
N LEU A 98 -6.80 12.38 17.36
CA LEU A 98 -7.73 11.29 17.64
C LEU A 98 -7.60 10.81 19.08
N PHE A 99 -6.38 10.68 19.60
CA PHE A 99 -6.13 10.32 20.99
C PHE A 99 -6.79 11.32 21.95
N TRP A 100 -6.63 12.62 21.72
CA TRP A 100 -7.27 13.63 22.57
C TRP A 100 -8.79 13.64 22.43
N LEU A 101 -9.32 13.47 21.23
CA LEU A 101 -10.77 13.39 21.00
C LEU A 101 -11.41 12.17 21.68
N ASP A 102 -10.70 11.05 21.68
CA ASP A 102 -11.09 9.83 22.38
C ASP A 102 -11.00 10.03 23.91
N TYR A 103 -9.89 10.58 24.39
CA TYR A 103 -9.67 10.88 25.81
C TYR A 103 -10.72 11.83 26.40
N LEU A 104 -11.13 12.85 25.63
CA LEU A 104 -12.16 13.81 26.03
C LEU A 104 -13.59 13.27 25.86
N GLY A 105 -13.76 12.06 25.30
CA GLY A 105 -15.05 11.43 25.05
C GLY A 105 -15.87 12.08 23.93
N ILE A 106 -15.24 12.92 23.10
CA ILE A 106 -15.91 13.63 21.99
C ILE A 106 -16.12 12.69 20.81
N PHE A 107 -15.11 11.89 20.48
CA PHE A 107 -15.15 10.96 19.36
C PHE A 107 -14.25 9.75 19.62
N SER A 108 -14.87 8.59 19.81
CA SER A 108 -14.20 7.32 20.13
C SER A 108 -14.42 6.29 19.00
N PRO A 109 -13.66 6.39 17.90
CA PRO A 109 -13.78 5.43 16.80
C PRO A 109 -13.19 4.07 17.20
N GLY A 110 -13.88 2.99 16.84
CA GLY A 110 -13.35 1.64 17.00
C GLY A 110 -12.04 1.42 16.23
N SER A 111 -11.23 0.45 16.67
CA SER A 111 -9.91 0.16 16.11
C SER A 111 -9.90 -0.10 14.61
N GLY A 112 -10.93 -0.76 14.08
CA GLY A 112 -11.10 -0.97 12.64
C GLY A 112 -11.30 0.34 11.86
N THR A 113 -12.10 1.25 12.39
CA THR A 113 -12.33 2.58 11.79
C THR A 113 -11.04 3.40 11.80
N VAL A 114 -10.30 3.38 12.92
CA VAL A 114 -9.00 4.03 13.01
C VAL A 114 -8.03 3.47 11.98
N ALA A 115 -7.94 2.14 11.84
CA ALA A 115 -7.06 1.51 10.86
C ALA A 115 -7.38 1.96 9.42
N VAL A 116 -8.66 2.01 9.04
CA VAL A 116 -9.08 2.48 7.70
C VAL A 116 -8.72 3.95 7.50
N ILE A 117 -8.99 4.81 8.49
CA ILE A 117 -8.63 6.24 8.45
C ILE A 117 -7.12 6.39 8.22
N LEU A 118 -6.29 5.64 8.95
CA LEU A 118 -4.83 5.73 8.83
C LEU A 118 -4.31 5.24 7.48
N ILE A 119 -4.81 4.11 6.97
CA ILE A 119 -4.41 3.57 5.66
C ILE A 119 -4.72 4.59 4.55
N LEU A 120 -5.92 5.17 4.59
CA LEU A 120 -6.34 6.18 3.61
C LEU A 120 -5.52 7.47 3.76
N LEU A 121 -5.38 7.97 4.99
CA LEU A 121 -4.62 9.18 5.29
C LEU A 121 -3.18 9.04 4.81
N MET A 122 -2.49 7.95 5.14
CA MET A 122 -1.11 7.72 4.71
C MET A 122 -1.00 7.62 3.18
N GLY A 123 -1.82 6.78 2.55
CA GLY A 123 -1.75 6.56 1.10
C GLY A 123 -2.03 7.83 0.30
N ILE A 124 -3.08 8.56 0.66
CA ILE A 124 -3.50 9.79 -0.03
C ILE A 124 -2.49 10.90 0.25
N SER A 125 -2.13 11.15 1.51
CA SER A 125 -1.21 12.23 1.86
C SER A 125 0.18 12.04 1.25
N ALA A 126 0.70 10.81 1.21
CA ALA A 126 1.98 10.53 0.56
C ALA A 126 1.96 10.92 -0.92
N LYS A 127 0.87 10.62 -1.63
CA LYS A 127 0.70 11.04 -3.03
C LYS A 127 0.56 12.55 -3.19
N VAL A 128 -0.21 13.19 -2.31
CA VAL A 128 -0.38 14.65 -2.30
C VAL A 128 0.96 15.34 -2.05
N PHE A 129 1.72 14.92 -1.03
CA PHE A 129 3.03 15.50 -0.72
C PHE A 129 4.07 15.22 -1.82
N GLN A 130 4.11 14.00 -2.37
CA GLN A 130 4.98 13.68 -3.51
C GLN A 130 4.66 14.59 -4.71
N TRP A 131 3.38 14.77 -5.04
CA TRP A 131 2.96 15.62 -6.14
C TRP A 131 3.24 17.11 -5.89
N TYR A 132 2.99 17.58 -4.67
CA TYR A 132 3.28 18.95 -4.26
C TYR A 132 4.77 19.26 -4.34
N LEU A 133 5.63 18.40 -3.78
CA LEU A 133 7.09 18.54 -3.84
C LEU A 133 7.62 18.43 -5.27
N PHE A 134 7.01 17.59 -6.10
CA PHE A 134 7.36 17.48 -7.52
C PHE A 134 7.03 18.76 -8.30
N ARG A 135 5.91 19.42 -7.99
CA ARG A 135 5.53 20.71 -8.58
C ARG A 135 6.38 21.88 -8.09
N LYS A 136 6.85 21.82 -6.85
CA LYS A 136 7.63 22.91 -6.24
C LYS A 136 9.03 23.04 -6.87
N GLY A 137 9.49 22.01 -7.58
CA GLY A 137 10.54 22.10 -8.59
C GLY A 137 11.83 22.78 -8.12
N ASP A 138 12.68 22.06 -7.37
CA ASP A 138 13.97 22.56 -6.83
C ASP A 138 13.81 23.86 -6.02
N THR A 139 13.56 23.68 -4.73
CA THR A 139 14.12 24.65 -3.78
C THR A 139 15.50 24.09 -3.43
N GLU A 140 16.52 24.75 -3.94
CA GLU A 140 17.93 24.57 -3.56
C GLU A 140 18.12 24.34 -2.06
#